data_AF-A0AAX0ITN9-F1
#
_entry.id   AF-A0AAX0ITN9-F1
#
_cell.length_a   1.000
_cell.length_b   1.000
_cell.length_c   1.000
_cell.angle_alpha   90.00
_cell.angle_beta   90.00
_cell.angle_gamma   90.00
#
_symmetry.space_group_name_H-M   'P 1'
#
loop_
_entity.id
_entity.type
_entity.pdbx_description
1 polymer ?
#
loop_
_entity_poly.entity_id
_entity_poly.type
_entity_poly.pdbx_seq_one_letter_code
_entity_poly.pdbx_strand_id
1 'polypeptide(L)'
;MQLPRKRSGFLLIEHLLALVIISISLVAFMGLCTAFLKIKDRLNVPDDIKWHVAVQQMNYNYAGYRLKSFNGYNPYIAYFENMTSEKTEVITLVSSWRDGGKIYKGSGGSGGHQPFLYGIRSLSIQRNGSRLLMLLTLNQGNTFRLNFAPKNRVIYIKVKEVKEKKNDKP
;
A
#
# COMPACT_ATOMS: atom_id res chain seq x y z
N MET A 1 -9.04 -58.95 43.30
CA MET A 1 -8.20 -59.34 42.14
C MET A 1 -8.63 -58.51 40.94
N GLN A 2 -7.81 -57.56 40.49
CA GLN A 2 -8.06 -56.84 39.24
C GLN A 2 -7.48 -57.67 38.08
N LEU A 3 -8.32 -58.01 37.10
CA LEU A 3 -7.89 -58.72 35.90
C LEU A 3 -7.00 -57.80 35.04
N PRO A 4 -5.91 -58.31 34.45
CA PRO A 4 -5.02 -57.50 33.62
C PRO A 4 -5.76 -57.03 32.37
N ARG A 5 -5.80 -55.70 32.17
CA ARG A 5 -6.42 -55.06 31.00
C ARG A 5 -5.63 -55.43 29.75
N LYS A 6 -6.25 -56.22 28.85
CA LYS A 6 -5.67 -56.64 27.56
C LYS A 6 -5.33 -55.40 26.74
N ARG A 7 -4.04 -55.08 26.59
CA ARG A 7 -3.58 -54.06 25.62
C ARG A 7 -3.67 -54.69 24.23
N SER A 8 -4.72 -54.34 23.50
CA SER A 8 -4.84 -54.66 22.08
C SER A 8 -3.78 -53.86 21.32
N GLY A 9 -2.79 -54.53 20.73
CA GLY A 9 -1.96 -53.90 19.70
C GLY A 9 -2.84 -53.54 18.51
N PHE A 10 -2.46 -52.49 17.79
CA PHE A 10 -3.14 -52.10 16.56
C PHE A 10 -3.08 -53.22 15.52
N LEU A 11 -4.19 -53.51 14.86
CA LEU A 11 -4.24 -54.51 13.80
C LEU A 11 -3.64 -53.92 12.50
N LEU A 12 -3.02 -54.78 11.67
CA LEU A 12 -2.40 -54.38 10.40
C LEU A 12 -3.40 -53.68 9.46
N ILE A 13 -4.67 -54.09 9.54
CA ILE A 13 -5.78 -53.49 8.79
C ILE A 13 -6.07 -52.04 9.22
N GLU A 14 -5.95 -51.72 10.52
CA GLU A 14 -6.18 -50.37 11.04
C GLU A 14 -5.07 -49.42 10.58
N HIS A 15 -3.83 -49.90 10.53
CA HIS A 15 -2.71 -49.15 9.97
C HIS A 15 -2.87 -48.89 8.47
N LEU A 16 -3.35 -49.88 7.71
CA LEU A 16 -3.64 -49.72 6.29
C LEU A 16 -4.73 -48.66 6.06
N LEU A 17 -5.79 -48.71 6.87
CA LEU A 17 -6.91 -47.77 6.78
C LEU A 17 -6.48 -46.35 7.19
N ALA A 18 -5.67 -46.22 8.24
CA ALA A 18 -5.09 -44.93 8.63
C ALA A 18 -4.21 -44.33 7.53
N LEU A 19 -3.41 -45.16 6.85
CA LEU A 19 -2.55 -44.73 5.75
C LEU A 19 -3.36 -44.23 4.55
N VAL A 20 -4.47 -44.89 4.23
CA VAL A 20 -5.40 -44.45 3.18
C VAL A 20 -6.03 -43.09 3.54
N ILE A 21 -6.50 -42.92 4.77
CA ILE A 21 -7.07 -41.63 5.22
C ILE A 21 -6.03 -40.52 5.13
N ILE A 22 -4.81 -40.75 5.63
CA ILE A 22 -3.72 -39.77 5.58
C ILE A 22 -3.37 -39.42 4.13
N SER A 23 -3.32 -40.40 3.23
CA SER A 23 -3.07 -40.19 1.81
C SER A 23 -4.14 -39.30 1.16
N ILE A 24 -5.43 -39.55 1.44
CA ILE A 24 -6.53 -38.74 0.92
C ILE A 24 -6.45 -37.32 1.48
N SER A 25 -6.18 -37.16 2.78
CA SER A 25 -6.02 -35.85 3.41
C SER A 25 -4.85 -35.05 2.81
N LEU A 26 -3.72 -35.68 2.51
CA LEU A 26 -2.58 -35.06 1.86
C LEU A 26 -2.90 -34.57 0.45
N VAL A 27 -3.61 -35.38 -0.34
CA VAL A 27 -4.04 -34.99 -1.70
C VAL A 27 -5.00 -33.81 -1.64
N ALA A 28 -5.98 -33.83 -0.72
CA ALA A 28 -6.89 -32.71 -0.52
C ALA A 28 -6.15 -31.42 -0.09
N PHE A 29 -5.17 -31.55 0.81
CA PHE A 29 -4.33 -30.43 1.25
C PHE A 29 -3.51 -29.84 0.10
N MET A 30 -2.88 -30.67 -0.73
CA MET A 30 -2.16 -30.22 -1.92
C MET A 30 -3.09 -29.50 -2.92
N GLY A 31 -4.31 -30.01 -3.11
CA GLY A 31 -5.35 -29.35 -3.90
C GLY A 31 -5.67 -27.94 -3.38
N LEU A 32 -5.85 -27.79 -2.07
CA LEU A 32 -6.08 -26.48 -1.44
C LEU A 32 -4.90 -25.54 -1.59
N CYS A 33 -3.66 -26.02 -1.38
CA CYS A 33 -2.46 -25.20 -1.57
C CYS A 33 -2.34 -24.67 -3.00
N THR A 34 -2.58 -25.51 -4.01
CA THR A 34 -2.51 -25.08 -5.42
C THR A 34 -3.59 -24.07 -5.78
N ALA A 35 -4.82 -24.25 -5.26
CA ALA A 35 -5.89 -23.27 -5.43
C ALA A 35 -5.54 -21.92 -4.79
N PHE A 36 -4.98 -21.95 -3.58
CA PHE A 36 -4.54 -20.74 -2.88
C PHE A 36 -3.44 -20.00 -3.64
N LEU A 37 -2.44 -20.72 -4.17
CA LEU A 37 -1.37 -20.13 -4.98
C LEU A 37 -1.93 -19.47 -6.26
N LYS A 38 -2.88 -20.13 -6.95
CA LYS A 38 -3.55 -19.55 -8.12
C LYS A 38 -4.31 -18.27 -7.78
N ILE A 39 -5.03 -18.25 -6.65
CA ILE A 39 -5.76 -17.06 -6.19
C ILE A 39 -4.78 -15.94 -5.84
N LYS A 40 -3.69 -16.24 -5.12
CA LYS A 40 -2.63 -15.28 -4.81
C LYS A 40 -2.05 -14.64 -6.08
N ASP A 41 -1.82 -15.43 -7.12
CA ASP A 41 -1.28 -14.92 -8.39
C ASP A 41 -2.30 -14.06 -9.15
N ARG A 42 -3.60 -14.41 -9.09
CA ARG A 42 -4.69 -13.59 -9.66
C ARG A 42 -4.91 -12.27 -8.90
N LEU A 43 -4.70 -12.28 -7.58
CA LEU A 43 -4.80 -11.09 -6.74
C LEU A 43 -3.57 -10.19 -6.82
N ASN A 44 -2.45 -10.69 -7.38
CA ASN A 44 -1.26 -9.88 -7.55
C ASN A 44 -1.48 -8.90 -8.70
N VAL A 45 -1.85 -7.67 -8.34
CA VAL A 45 -2.00 -6.60 -9.33
C VAL A 45 -0.65 -6.36 -10.04
N PRO A 46 -0.63 -6.27 -11.37
CA PRO A 46 0.57 -5.90 -12.13
C PRO A 46 1.23 -4.62 -11.61
N ASP A 47 2.56 -4.60 -11.61
CA ASP A 47 3.37 -3.51 -11.07
C ASP A 47 3.09 -2.15 -11.74
N ASP A 48 2.81 -2.14 -13.04
CA ASP A 48 2.44 -0.97 -13.83
C ASP A 48 1.11 -0.36 -13.35
N ILE A 49 0.11 -1.19 -13.06
CA ILE A 49 -1.19 -0.75 -12.54
C ILE A 49 -1.02 -0.19 -11.12
N LYS A 50 -0.30 -0.90 -10.24
CA LYS A 50 -0.01 -0.43 -8.88
C LYS A 50 0.68 0.93 -8.91
N TRP A 51 1.68 1.07 -9.76
CA TRP A 51 2.42 2.31 -9.91
C TRP A 51 1.55 3.43 -10.47
N HIS A 52 0.76 3.16 -11.51
CA HIS A 52 -0.15 4.14 -12.08
C HIS A 52 -1.14 4.70 -11.05
N VAL A 53 -1.78 3.81 -10.29
CA VAL A 53 -2.73 4.19 -9.23
C VAL A 53 -2.03 5.00 -8.14
N ALA A 54 -0.84 4.59 -7.71
CA ALA A 54 -0.06 5.32 -6.72
C ALA A 54 0.25 6.76 -7.20
N VAL A 55 0.69 6.92 -8.45
CA VAL A 55 0.97 8.24 -9.04
C VAL A 55 -0.29 9.10 -9.15
N GLN A 56 -1.44 8.50 -9.52
CA GLN A 56 -2.71 9.23 -9.54
C GLN A 56 -3.12 9.71 -8.14
N GLN A 57 -3.03 8.84 -7.13
CA GLN A 57 -3.32 9.20 -5.74
C GLN A 57 -2.38 10.29 -5.24
N MET A 58 -1.08 10.20 -5.51
CA MET A 58 -0.12 11.25 -5.16
C MET A 58 -0.48 12.58 -5.84
N ASN A 59 -0.80 12.59 -7.13
CA ASN A 59 -1.19 13.81 -7.83
C ASN A 59 -2.47 14.43 -7.27
N TYR A 60 -3.45 13.62 -6.89
CA TYR A 60 -4.72 14.08 -6.31
C TYR A 60 -4.51 14.66 -4.90
N ASN A 61 -3.83 13.91 -4.02
CA ASN A 61 -3.64 14.31 -2.62
C ASN A 61 -2.73 15.53 -2.44
N TYR A 62 -1.88 15.82 -3.42
CA TYR A 62 -0.95 16.95 -3.42
C TYR A 62 -1.30 18.02 -4.44
N ALA A 63 -2.55 18.02 -4.95
CA ALA A 63 -3.05 19.14 -5.72
C ALA A 63 -3.05 20.42 -4.86
N GLY A 64 -2.41 21.48 -5.33
CA GLY A 64 -2.29 22.73 -4.58
C GLY A 64 -1.22 22.75 -3.49
N TYR A 65 -0.32 21.77 -3.46
CA TYR A 65 0.86 21.80 -2.60
C TYR A 65 2.09 22.33 -3.34
N ARG A 66 3.13 22.72 -2.61
CA ARG A 66 4.48 22.97 -3.14
C ARG A 66 5.52 22.17 -2.37
N LEU A 67 6.59 21.76 -3.03
CA LEU A 67 7.74 21.17 -2.36
C LEU A 67 8.43 22.24 -1.51
N LYS A 68 8.41 22.08 -0.18
CA LYS A 68 9.04 23.00 0.77
C LYS A 68 10.50 22.62 0.99
N SER A 69 10.74 21.37 1.37
CA SER A 69 12.07 20.84 1.59
C SER A 69 12.15 19.35 1.28
N PHE A 70 13.35 18.93 0.89
CA PHE A 70 13.74 17.55 0.69
C PHE A 70 15.20 17.48 1.13
N ASN A 71 15.56 16.46 1.91
CA ASN A 71 16.77 16.33 2.74
C ASN A 71 16.73 17.10 4.08
N GLY A 72 16.24 16.41 5.12
CA GLY A 72 16.62 16.63 6.52
C GLY A 72 17.50 15.47 7.02
N TYR A 73 17.40 15.08 8.30
CA TYR A 73 18.11 13.91 8.87
C TYR A 73 17.79 12.56 8.17
N ASN A 74 16.70 12.48 7.40
CA ASN A 74 16.31 11.27 6.67
C ASN A 74 16.20 11.56 5.15
N PRO A 75 17.00 10.89 4.30
CA PRO A 75 17.03 11.12 2.85
C PRO A 75 15.77 10.65 2.11
N TYR A 76 14.82 10.02 2.80
CA TYR A 76 13.59 9.51 2.21
C TYR A 76 12.35 10.31 2.59
N ILE A 77 12.49 11.47 3.26
CA ILE A 77 11.37 12.31 3.67
C ILE A 77 11.33 13.59 2.85
N ALA A 78 10.17 13.87 2.27
CA ALA A 78 9.87 15.09 1.54
C ALA A 78 8.76 15.89 2.24
N TYR A 79 8.99 17.18 2.43
CA TYR A 79 8.04 18.09 3.07
C TYR A 79 7.33 18.93 2.01
N PHE A 80 6.01 18.93 2.08
CA PHE A 80 5.13 19.68 1.19
C PHE A 80 4.30 20.66 2.00
N GLU A 81 4.17 21.87 1.48
CA GLU A 81 3.36 22.92 2.09
C GLU A 81 2.11 23.12 1.26
N ASN A 82 0.95 23.19 1.92
CA ASN A 82 -0.29 23.51 1.25
C ASN A 82 -0.30 25.01 0.87
N MET A 83 -0.66 25.35 -0.37
CA MET A 83 -0.73 26.75 -0.82
C MET A 83 -1.99 27.49 -0.36
N THR A 84 -3.00 26.79 0.18
CA THR A 84 -4.25 27.38 0.69
C THR A 84 -4.40 27.31 2.21
N SER A 85 -3.53 26.60 2.92
CA SER A 85 -3.58 26.42 4.38
C SER A 85 -2.17 26.35 4.94
N GLU A 86 -1.94 26.83 6.16
CA GLU A 86 -0.62 26.74 6.83
C GLU A 86 -0.20 25.30 7.22
N LYS A 87 -1.04 24.29 6.94
CA LYS A 87 -0.74 22.89 7.23
C LYS A 87 0.38 22.37 6.31
N THR A 88 1.50 21.99 6.92
CA THR A 88 2.58 21.25 6.24
C THR A 88 2.25 19.76 6.26
N GLU A 89 2.27 19.13 5.09
CA GLU A 89 2.09 17.68 4.94
C GLU A 89 3.43 17.03 4.57
N VAL A 90 3.65 15.81 5.03
CA VAL A 90 4.91 15.09 4.82
C VAL A 90 4.64 13.90 3.91
N ILE A 91 5.37 13.78 2.80
CA ILE A 91 5.52 12.48 2.13
C ILE A 91 6.70 11.81 2.78
N THR A 92 6.42 10.77 3.54
CA THR A 92 7.49 9.89 4.02
C THR A 92 7.58 8.73 3.05
N LEU A 93 8.73 8.62 2.40
CA LEU A 93 9.07 7.41 1.68
C LEU A 93 9.92 6.56 2.63
N VAL A 94 9.57 5.30 2.80
CA VAL A 94 10.31 4.41 3.69
C VAL A 94 10.55 3.12 2.93
N SER A 95 11.76 2.93 2.41
CA SER A 95 12.22 1.58 2.07
C SER A 95 12.77 0.93 3.34
N SER A 96 11.95 0.11 4.01
CA SER A 96 12.42 -0.74 5.11
C SER A 96 12.41 -2.20 4.65
N TRP A 97 13.49 -2.92 4.98
CA TRP A 97 13.59 -4.37 4.77
C TRP A 97 12.62 -5.18 5.67
N ARG A 98 12.10 -4.58 6.76
CA ARG A 98 11.15 -5.25 7.66
C ARG A 98 9.70 -5.18 7.18
N ASP A 99 9.31 -4.11 6.47
CA ASP A 99 7.92 -3.88 6.03
C ASP A 99 7.78 -3.77 4.50
N GLY A 100 8.77 -4.23 3.74
CA GLY A 100 8.70 -4.37 2.28
C GLY A 100 8.63 -3.05 1.50
N GLY A 101 9.09 -1.95 2.08
CA GLY A 101 9.14 -0.62 1.47
C GLY A 101 7.79 -0.02 1.06
N LYS A 102 7.52 1.23 1.47
CA LYS A 102 6.25 1.93 1.21
C LYS A 102 6.43 3.42 0.91
N ILE A 103 5.54 3.96 0.08
CA ILE A 103 5.32 5.40 -0.09
C ILE A 103 4.02 5.76 0.62
N TYR A 104 4.05 6.76 1.48
CA TYR A 104 2.84 7.23 2.17
C TYR A 104 2.87 8.74 2.45
N LYS A 105 1.67 9.29 2.64
CA LYS A 105 1.45 10.61 3.22
C LYS A 105 1.29 10.50 4.73
N GLY A 106 1.99 11.34 5.48
CA GLY A 106 1.82 11.54 6.91
C GLY A 106 1.73 13.03 7.24
N SER A 107 1.04 13.38 8.32
CA SER A 107 0.86 14.80 8.71
C SER A 107 1.96 15.34 9.65
N GLY A 108 3.19 14.83 9.57
CA GLY A 108 4.34 15.39 10.31
C GLY A 108 4.25 15.33 11.83
N GLY A 109 3.46 14.41 12.41
CA GLY A 109 3.23 14.25 13.86
C GLY A 109 2.49 12.95 14.18
N SER A 110 1.68 12.90 15.25
CA SER A 110 0.85 11.73 15.66
C SER A 110 -0.36 11.45 14.74
N GLY A 111 -0.41 12.07 13.58
CA GLY A 111 -1.51 11.95 12.62
C GLY A 111 -1.56 10.60 11.89
N GLY A 112 -2.67 10.40 11.18
CA GLY A 112 -2.91 9.22 10.35
C GLY A 112 -1.87 9.06 9.23
N HIS A 113 -1.70 7.82 8.79
CA HIS A 113 -0.83 7.45 7.67
C HIS A 113 -1.71 7.03 6.50
N GLN A 114 -1.55 7.66 5.34
CA GLN A 114 -2.25 7.29 4.11
C GLN A 114 -1.26 6.66 3.13
N PRO A 115 -1.27 5.33 2.95
CA PRO A 115 -0.36 4.67 2.03
C PRO A 115 -0.78 4.89 0.58
N PHE A 116 0.21 5.05 -0.30
CA PHE A 116 0.03 5.11 -1.75
C PHE A 116 0.57 3.88 -2.47
N LEU A 117 1.66 3.29 -1.94
CA LEU A 117 2.33 2.16 -2.59
C LEU A 117 3.06 1.32 -1.55
N TYR A 118 3.01 0.00 -1.74
CA TYR A 118 3.72 -1.02 -0.97
C TYR A 118 4.51 -1.94 -1.89
N GLY A 119 5.41 -2.74 -1.32
CA GLY A 119 6.15 -3.76 -2.06
C GLY A 119 7.27 -3.14 -2.91
N ILE A 120 7.97 -2.18 -2.31
CA ILE A 120 9.09 -1.47 -2.93
C ILE A 120 10.38 -2.14 -2.48
N ARG A 121 11.08 -2.73 -3.44
CA ARG A 121 12.35 -3.40 -3.24
C ARG A 121 13.50 -2.40 -3.09
N SER A 122 13.49 -1.33 -3.88
CA SER A 122 14.50 -0.27 -3.80
C SER A 122 13.92 1.07 -4.20
N LEU A 123 14.42 2.16 -3.61
CA LEU A 123 13.96 3.51 -3.89
C LEU A 123 15.13 4.49 -3.83
N SER A 124 15.23 5.34 -4.84
CA SER A 124 16.13 6.48 -4.90
C SER A 124 15.30 7.73 -5.18
N ILE A 125 15.59 8.80 -4.45
CA ILE A 125 14.88 10.07 -4.58
C ILE A 125 15.90 11.18 -4.60
N GLN A 126 15.76 12.07 -5.56
CA GLN A 126 16.62 13.23 -5.72
C GLN A 126 15.76 14.46 -5.92
N ARG A 127 16.16 15.57 -5.30
CA ARG A 127 15.55 16.87 -5.60
C ARG A 127 16.00 17.32 -6.98
N ASN A 128 15.04 17.72 -7.81
CA ASN A 128 15.29 18.34 -9.10
C ASN A 128 14.53 19.68 -9.15
N GLY A 129 15.15 20.73 -8.58
CA GLY A 129 14.52 22.04 -8.40
C GLY A 129 13.31 21.99 -7.46
N SER A 130 12.13 22.34 -7.98
CA SER A 130 10.84 22.27 -7.29
C SER A 130 10.16 20.88 -7.37
N ARG A 131 10.84 19.91 -7.99
CA ARG A 131 10.33 18.56 -8.26
C ARG A 131 11.13 17.50 -7.50
N LEU A 132 10.54 16.32 -7.36
CA LEU A 132 11.21 15.12 -6.87
C LEU A 132 11.37 14.13 -8.00
N LEU A 133 12.62 13.79 -8.32
CA LEU A 133 12.95 12.68 -9.18
C LEU A 133 12.98 11.41 -8.33
N MET A 134 12.03 10.51 -8.55
CA MET A 134 11.96 9.21 -7.90
C MET A 134 12.29 8.11 -8.91
N LEU A 135 13.16 7.19 -8.51
CA LEU A 135 13.45 5.95 -9.19
C LEU A 135 13.19 4.82 -8.20
N LEU A 136 12.24 3.93 -8.52
CA LEU A 136 11.87 2.83 -7.62
C LEU A 136 11.80 1.52 -8.36
N THR A 137 12.04 0.43 -7.65
CA THR A 137 11.86 -0.93 -8.16
C THR A 137 10.87 -1.66 -7.26
N LEU A 138 9.82 -2.22 -7.85
CA LEU A 138 8.82 -3.01 -7.14
C LEU A 138 9.26 -4.47 -6.98
N ASN A 139 8.56 -5.23 -6.11
CA ASN A 139 8.90 -6.60 -5.79
C ASN A 139 8.88 -7.56 -7.00
N GLN A 140 8.10 -7.28 -8.06
CA GLN A 140 8.13 -8.11 -9.28
C GLN A 140 9.33 -7.78 -10.19
N GLY A 141 10.14 -6.78 -9.83
CA GLY A 141 11.38 -6.42 -10.52
C GLY A 141 11.27 -5.23 -11.47
N ASN A 142 10.07 -4.70 -11.69
CA ASN A 142 9.88 -3.55 -12.58
C ASN A 142 10.37 -2.25 -11.93
N THR A 143 11.13 -1.48 -12.71
CA THR A 143 11.66 -0.18 -12.29
C THR A 143 10.88 0.95 -12.94
N PHE A 144 10.49 1.93 -12.13
CA PHE A 144 9.74 3.09 -12.57
C PHE A 144 10.46 4.39 -12.21
N ARG A 145 10.37 5.35 -13.13
CA ARG A 145 10.91 6.71 -12.95
C ARG A 145 9.77 7.72 -12.97
N LEU A 146 9.74 8.61 -11.99
CA LEU A 146 8.77 9.71 -11.94
C LEU A 146 9.47 11.01 -11.56
N ASN A 147 9.25 12.04 -12.36
CA ASN A 147 9.61 13.40 -12.01
C ASN A 147 8.39 14.11 -11.43
N PHE A 148 8.13 13.87 -10.14
CA PHE A 148 6.95 14.33 -9.43
C PHE A 148 7.02 15.83 -9.15
N ALA A 149 6.02 16.56 -9.60
CA ALA A 149 5.74 17.90 -9.12
C ALA A 149 4.30 17.93 -8.62
N PRO A 150 4.06 18.43 -7.40
CA PRO A 150 2.72 18.82 -6.99
C PRO A 150 2.14 19.75 -8.05
N LYS A 151 1.04 19.35 -8.70
CA LYS A 151 0.40 20.21 -9.69
C LYS A 151 -0.46 21.23 -8.97
N ASN A 152 -0.30 22.49 -9.33
CA ASN A 152 -1.18 23.58 -8.90
C ASN A 152 -2.50 23.54 -9.69
N ARG A 153 -3.28 22.46 -9.55
CA ARG A 153 -4.63 22.38 -10.12
C ARG A 153 -5.62 22.86 -9.07
N VAL A 154 -5.61 24.16 -8.77
CA VAL A 154 -6.67 24.77 -7.99
C VAL A 154 -7.77 25.20 -8.97
N ILE A 155 -8.82 24.39 -9.09
CA ILE A 155 -10.07 24.86 -9.72
C ILE A 155 -10.79 25.67 -8.65
N TYR A 156 -10.66 27.00 -8.70
CA TYR A 156 -11.45 27.89 -7.87
C TYR A 156 -12.90 27.89 -8.39
N ILE A 157 -13.78 27.10 -7.77
CA ILE A 157 -15.21 27.29 -7.93
C ILE A 157 -15.61 28.42 -7.00
N LYS A 158 -15.63 29.65 -7.52
CA LYS A 158 -16.20 30.79 -6.80
C LYS A 158 -17.72 30.58 -6.79
N VAL A 159 -18.24 29.92 -5.75
CA VAL A 159 -19.70 29.85 -5.53
C VAL A 159 -20.16 31.27 -5.28
N LYS A 160 -20.77 31.88 -6.30
CA LYS A 160 -21.40 33.18 -6.17
C LYS A 160 -22.67 32.94 -5.38
N GLU A 161 -22.65 33.24 -4.07
CA GLU A 161 -23.89 33.32 -3.30
C GLU A 161 -24.79 34.36 -3.99
N VAL A 162 -25.84 33.87 -4.65
CA VAL A 162 -26.92 34.72 -5.13
C VAL A 162 -27.69 35.13 -3.89
N LYS A 163 -27.44 36.35 -3.39
CA LYS A 163 -28.33 36.98 -2.42
C LYS A 163 -29.68 37.14 -3.10
N GLU A 164 -30.66 36.34 -2.71
CA GLU A 164 -32.06 36.61 -3.03
C GLU A 164 -32.40 38.01 -2.53
N LYS A 165 -32.73 38.90 -3.46
CA LYS A 165 -33.43 40.14 -3.12
C LYS A 165 -34.80 39.72 -2.58
N LYS A 166 -35.01 39.89 -1.28
CA LYS A 166 -36.38 39.95 -0.73
C LYS A 166 -37.10 41.07 -1.49
N ASN A 167 -38.11 40.69 -2.26
CA ASN A 167 -39.08 41.61 -2.82
C ASN A 167 -39.87 42.20 -1.65
N ASP A 168 -39.53 43.42 -1.25
CA ASP A 168 -40.53 44.30 -0.64
C ASP A 168 -41.47 44.73 -1.75
N LYS A 169 -42.74 44.31 -1.63
CA LYS A 169 -43.85 44.78 -2.44
C LYS A 169 -44.73 45.70 -1.59
N PRO A 170 -45.47 46.61 -2.26
CA PRO A 170 -45.71 47.99 -1.83
C PRO A 170 -46.75 48.15 -0.72
#